data_AF-A4X073-F1
#
_entry.id   AF-A4X073-F1
#
_cell.length_a   1.000
_cell.length_b   1.000
_cell.length_c   1.000
_cell.angle_alpha   90.00
_cell.angle_beta   90.00
_cell.angle_gamma   90.00
#
_symmetry.space_group_name_H-M   'P 1'
#
loop_
_entity.id
_entity.type
_entity.pdbx_description
1 polymer ?
#
loop_
_entity_poly.entity_id
_entity_poly.type
_entity_poly.pdbx_seq_one_letter_code
_entity_poly.pdbx_strand_id
1 'polypeptide(L)' 'MNNRTQAIRLPKSVALPEGTRSVDIVRSGRAWLIVPSQDSWAQWFDEVPSSEDFMERREQPDADERGDL' A
#
# COMPACT_ATOMS: atom_id res chain seq x y z
N MET A 1 -22.67 -2.74 -28.72
CA MET A 1 -21.31 -3.19 -28.30
C MET A 1 -21.42 -3.70 -26.88
N ASN A 2 -21.23 -5.00 -26.70
CA ASN A 2 -21.66 -5.71 -25.50
C ASN A 2 -20.60 -5.53 -24.40
N ASN A 3 -20.99 -4.90 -23.29
CA ASN A 3 -20.11 -4.71 -22.15
C ASN A 3 -19.92 -6.08 -21.47
N ARG A 4 -18.78 -6.73 -21.70
CA ARG A 4 -18.49 -8.12 -21.27
C ARG A 4 -18.10 -8.24 -19.80
N THR A 5 -18.16 -7.14 -19.06
CA THR A 5 -17.71 -7.05 -17.67
C THR A 5 -18.88 -6.98 -16.71
N GLN A 6 -18.67 -7.52 -15.51
CA GLN A 6 -19.63 -7.45 -14.41
C GLN A 6 -19.19 -6.35 -13.45
N ALA A 7 -20.16 -5.57 -12.96
CA ALA A 7 -19.93 -4.53 -11.96
C ALA A 7 -20.80 -4.79 -10.73
N ILE A 8 -20.27 -4.48 -9.55
CA ILE A 8 -20.99 -4.52 -8.27
C ILE A 8 -21.06 -3.10 -7.74
N ARG A 9 -22.25 -2.66 -7.33
CA ARG A 9 -22.44 -1.34 -6.70
C ARG A 9 -22.16 -1.46 -5.21
N LEU A 10 -21.21 -0.66 -4.73
CA LEU A 10 -20.91 -0.55 -3.30
C LEU A 10 -21.84 0.50 -2.65
N PRO A 11 -22.51 0.16 -1.53
CA PRO A 11 -23.19 1.14 -0.69
C PRO A 11 -22.23 2.19 -0.11
N LYS A 12 -22.77 3.37 0.24
CA LYS A 12 -21.97 4.47 0.82
C LYS A 12 -21.24 4.08 2.12
N SER A 13 -21.83 3.18 2.92
CA SER A 13 -21.25 2.71 4.18
C SER A 13 -19.98 1.89 4.02
N VAL A 14 -19.69 1.40 2.81
CA VAL A 14 -18.51 0.60 2.47
C VAL A 14 -17.79 1.17 1.24
N ALA A 15 -17.90 2.49 1.04
CA ALA A 15 -17.17 3.17 -0.01
C ALA A 15 -15.66 3.03 0.21
N LEU A 16 -14.91 2.87 -0.88
CA LEU A 16 -13.46 2.92 -0.84
C LEU A 16 -12.99 4.33 -0.42
N PRO A 17 -11.79 4.47 0.16
CA PRO A 17 -11.20 5.77 0.45
C PRO A 17 -11.15 6.68 -0.78
N GLU A 18 -11.26 7.99 -0.55
CA GLU A 18 -11.15 8.98 -1.60
C GLU A 18 -9.82 8.85 -2.36
N GLY A 19 -9.87 8.94 -3.70
CA GLY A 19 -8.69 8.79 -4.55
C GLY A 19 -8.34 7.36 -4.96
N THR A 20 -9.01 6.33 -4.43
CA THR A 20 -8.79 4.93 -4.85
C THR A 20 -9.19 4.72 -6.32
N ARG A 21 -8.23 4.34 -7.18
CA ARG A 21 -8.48 4.07 -8.62
C ARG A 21 -8.40 2.59 -8.99
N SER A 22 -7.65 1.81 -8.21
CA SER A 22 -7.42 0.38 -8.41
C SER A 22 -7.65 -0.37 -7.10
N VAL A 23 -8.07 -1.63 -7.23
CA VAL A 23 -8.26 -2.56 -6.12
C VAL A 23 -7.71 -3.92 -6.51
N ASP A 24 -7.17 -4.62 -5.52
CA ASP A 24 -6.85 -6.03 -5.65
C ASP A 24 -8.07 -6.84 -5.20
N ILE A 25 -8.44 -7.84 -6.01
CA ILE A 25 -9.58 -8.71 -5.75
C ILE A 25 -9.06 -10.12 -5.49
N VAL A 26 -9.17 -10.56 -4.24
CA VAL A 26 -8.76 -11.91 -3.83
C VAL A 26 -10.01 -12.76 -3.59
N ARG A 27 -10.06 -13.94 -4.23
CA ARG A 27 -11.15 -14.89 -4.01
C ARG A 27 -10.85 -15.75 -2.79
N SER A 28 -11.78 -15.76 -1.83
CA SER A 28 -11.75 -16.61 -0.65
C SER A 28 -13.01 -17.49 -0.63
N GLY A 29 -12.92 -18.66 -1.25
CA GLY A 29 -14.05 -19.57 -1.43
C GLY A 29 -15.20 -18.94 -2.23
N ARG A 30 -16.30 -18.64 -1.54
CA ARG A 30 -17.51 -17.98 -2.10
C ARG A 30 -17.54 -16.47 -1.86
N ALA A 31 -16.54 -15.92 -1.19
CA ALA A 31 -16.40 -14.50 -0.93
C ALA A 31 -15.27 -13.89 -1.75
N TRP A 32 -15.32 -12.57 -1.92
CA TRP A 32 -14.22 -11.77 -2.44
C TRP A 32 -13.77 -10.78 -1.38
N LEU A 33 -12.46 -10.70 -1.17
CA LEU A 33 -11.82 -9.62 -0.45
C LEU A 33 -11.42 -8.56 -1.47
N ILE A 34 -11.88 -7.33 -1.26
CA ILE A 34 -11.57 -6.17 -2.09
C ILE A 34 -10.76 -5.22 -1.22
N VAL A 35 -9.51 -4.97 -1.60
CA VAL A 35 -8.64 -4.03 -0.91
C VAL A 35 -8.18 -2.97 -1.92
N PRO A 36 -8.09 -1.68 -1.54
CA PRO A 36 -7.38 -0.70 -2.36
C PRO A 36 -6.03 -1.29 -2.76
N SER A 37 -5.69 -1.26 -4.04
CA SER A 37 -4.36 -1.70 -4.46
C SER A 37 -3.39 -0.78 -3.74
N GLN A 38 -2.56 -1.37 -2.89
CA GLN A 38 -1.38 -0.69 -2.37
C GLN A 38 -0.29 -0.95 -3.41
N ASP A 39 0.59 0.02 -3.64
CA ASP A 39 1.81 -0.26 -4.38
C ASP A 39 2.50 -1.40 -3.62
N SER A 40 2.48 -2.61 -4.20
CA SER A 40 2.97 -3.80 -3.52
C SER A 40 4.44 -3.60 -3.15
N TRP A 41 4.96 -4.31 -2.16
CA TRP A 41 6.42 -4.30 -1.92
C TRP A 41 7.20 -4.58 -3.20
N ALA A 42 6.72 -5.48 -4.06
CA ALA A 42 7.32 -5.73 -5.37
C ALA A 42 7.33 -4.47 -6.25
N GLN A 43 6.21 -3.73 -6.32
CA GLN A 43 6.14 -2.47 -7.06
C GLN A 43 7.04 -1.40 -6.46
N TRP A 44 7.08 -1.25 -5.13
CA TRP A 44 7.97 -0.31 -4.45
C TRP A 44 9.45 -0.62 -4.71
N PHE A 45 9.83 -1.90 -4.78
CA PHE A 45 11.19 -2.32 -5.13
C PHE A 45 11.51 -2.18 -6.64
N ASP A 46 10.49 -2.18 -7.51
CA ASP A 46 10.61 -1.94 -8.95
C ASP A 46 10.64 -0.43 -9.31
N GLU A 47 10.42 0.46 -8.33
CA GLU A 47 10.52 1.91 -8.52
C GLU A 47 11.98 2.39 -8.66
N VAL A 48 12.15 3.66 -9.03
CA VAL A 48 13.47 4.26 -9.24
C VAL A 48 14.30 4.16 -7.95
N PRO A 49 15.53 3.60 -8.02
CA PRO A 49 16.37 3.49 -6.84
C PRO A 49 16.74 4.87 -6.30
N SER A 50 17.03 4.94 -5.00
CA SER A 50 17.58 6.14 -4.37
C SER A 50 18.88 6.58 -5.07
N SER A 51 19.24 7.87 -4.96
CA SER A 51 20.49 8.38 -5.51
C SER A 51 21.72 7.72 -4.87
N GLU A 52 22.86 7.76 -5.56
CA GLU A 52 24.11 7.11 -5.09
C GLU A 52 24.60 7.65 -3.73
N ASP A 53 24.26 8.90 -3.42
CA ASP A 53 24.61 9.59 -2.17
C ASP A 53 23.54 9.46 -1.07
N PHE A 54 22.42 8.79 -1.35
CA PHE A 54 21.33 8.68 -0.40
C PHE A 54 21.78 7.95 0.86
N MET A 55 21.75 8.66 2.00
CA MET A 55 22.16 8.14 3.31
C MET A 55 23.62 7.67 3.38
N GLU A 56 24.54 8.30 2.62
CA GLU A 56 25.99 8.00 2.68
C GLU A 56 26.55 8.08 4.12
N ARG A 57 26.04 9.03 4.92
CA ARG A 57 26.24 9.07 6.37
C ARG A 57 24.91 9.26 7.10
N ARG A 58 24.69 8.46 8.14
CA ARG A 58 23.65 8.68 9.12
C ARG A 58 24.27 9.31 10.36
N GLU A 59 23.88 10.53 10.69
CA GLU A 59 24.23 11.19 11.95
C GLU A 59 23.42 10.55 13.08
N GLN A 60 23.90 9.40 13.56
CA GLN A 60 23.30 8.72 14.69
C GLN A 60 23.94 9.26 15.97
N PRO A 61 23.16 9.89 16.88
CA PRO A 61 23.68 10.32 18.17
C PRO A 61 24.03 9.12 19.06
N ASP A 62 24.89 9.37 20.04
CA ASP A 62 25.19 8.39 21.08
C ASP A 62 23.92 8.04 21.87
N ALA A 63 23.88 6.82 22.41
CA ALA A 63 22.76 6.38 23.22
C ALA A 63 22.68 7.21 24.52
N ASP A 64 21.48 7.66 24.86
CA ASP A 64 21.23 8.36 26.13
C ASP A 64 21.54 7.44 27.32
N GLU A 65 22.31 7.95 28.28
CA GLU A 65 22.44 7.34 29.60
C GLU A 65 21.12 7.49 30.35
N ARG A 66 20.41 6.38 30.57
CA ARG A 66 19.28 6.39 31.49
C ARG A 66 19.84 6.44 32.91
N GLY A 67 19.52 7.48 33.67
CA GLY A 67 19.83 7.52 35.10
C GLY A 67 19.17 6.35 35.82
N ASP A 68 19.92 5.67 36.68
CA ASP A 68 19.37 4.64 37.57
C ASP A 68 18.26 5.28 38.43
N LEU A 69 17.06 4.70 38.38
CA LEU A 69 15.90 5.12 39.18
C LEU A 69 16.01 4.64 40.63
#